data_AF-A0A9R1VCD6-F1
#
_entry.id   AF-A0A9R1VCD6-F1
#
_cell.length_a   1.000
_cell.length_b   1.000
_cell.length_c   1.000
_cell.angle_alpha   90.00
_cell.angle_beta   90.00
_cell.angle_gamma   90.00
#
_symmetry.space_group_name_H-M   'P 1'
#
loop_
_entity.id
_entity.type
_entity.pdbx_description
1 polymer ?
#
loop_
_entity_poly.entity_id
_entity_poly.type
_entity_poly.pdbx_seq_one_letter_code
_entity_poly.pdbx_strand_id
1 'polypeptide(L)'
;MNAAINILKELYKLGARKIVVFGTPYIGCFPLARTFLGGLITCSDMLNKEAETFNKMLKSQLEYLQSSLPQSTFCYVDYFNISRELIVNHLQYGMHYIQYYFSTWKL
;
A
#
# COMPACT_ATOMS: atom_id res chain seq x y z
N MET A 1 3.93 8.31 10.15
CA MET A 1 4.60 7.13 10.74
C MET A 1 4.07 6.81 12.14
N ASN A 2 4.09 7.74 13.10
CA ASN A 2 3.73 7.51 14.51
C ASN A 2 2.36 6.86 14.74
N ALA A 3 1.33 7.25 13.97
CA ALA A 3 0.00 6.67 14.08
C ALA A 3 -0.02 5.15 13.82
N ALA A 4 0.67 4.69 12.76
CA ALA A 4 0.73 3.28 12.40
C ALA A 4 1.42 2.46 13.51
N ILE A 5 2.53 2.96 14.04
CA ILE A 5 3.28 2.30 15.12
C ILE A 5 2.48 2.25 16.42
N ASN A 6 1.74 3.31 16.74
CA ASN A 6 0.87 3.32 17.91
C ASN A 6 -0.23 2.27 17.82
N ILE A 7 -0.88 2.12 16.66
CA ILE A 7 -1.90 1.08 16.45
C ILE A 7 -1.31 -0.32 16.70
N LEU A 8 -0.10 -0.60 16.19
CA LEU A 8 0.56 -1.89 16.39
C LEU A 8 0.88 -2.16 17.87
N LYS A 9 1.31 -1.13 18.61
CA LYS A 9 1.54 -1.22 20.06
C LYS A 9 0.24 -1.46 20.82
N GLU A 10 -0.85 -0.81 20.45
CA GLU A 10 -2.17 -1.04 21.08
C GLU A 10 -2.69 -2.46 20.80
N LEU A 11 -2.58 -2.95 19.57
CA LEU A 11 -2.93 -4.34 19.25
C LEU A 11 -2.11 -5.34 20.07
N TYR A 12 -0.81 -5.07 20.26
CA TYR A 12 0.04 -5.89 21.13
C TYR A 12 -0.42 -5.86 22.60
N LYS A 13 -0.78 -4.69 23.14
CA LYS A 13 -1.33 -4.55 24.50
C LYS A 13 -2.63 -5.34 24.67
N LEU A 14 -3.44 -5.43 23.62
CA LEU A 14 -4.67 -6.24 23.58
C LEU A 14 -4.42 -7.75 23.43
N GLY A 15 -3.17 -8.19 23.36
CA GLY A 15 -2.80 -9.61 23.30
C GLY A 15 -2.44 -10.12 21.90
N ALA A 16 -2.46 -9.29 20.86
CA ALA A 16 -2.01 -9.72 19.55
C ALA A 16 -0.50 -10.07 19.59
N ARG A 17 -0.15 -11.22 19.01
CA ARG A 17 1.26 -11.68 18.94
C ARG A 17 1.72 -11.95 17.52
N LYS A 18 0.80 -12.08 16.55
CA LYS A 18 1.12 -12.21 15.13
C LYS A 18 0.31 -11.18 14.37
N ILE A 19 0.98 -10.22 13.75
CA ILE A 19 0.35 -9.09 13.07
C ILE A 19 0.91 -9.00 11.65
N VAL A 20 0.02 -9.10 10.67
CA VAL A 20 0.36 -8.87 9.27
C VAL A 20 0.19 -7.39 8.97
N VAL A 21 1.20 -6.79 8.36
CA VAL A 21 1.23 -5.36 8.04
C VAL A 21 1.51 -5.20 6.55
N PHE A 22 0.54 -4.65 5.83
CA PHE A 22 0.68 -4.35 4.41
C PHE A 22 1.39 -3.01 4.23
N GLY A 23 2.37 -2.98 3.31
CA GLY A 23 2.89 -1.71 2.81
C GLY A 23 1.82 -0.92 2.05
N THR A 24 2.05 0.38 1.88
CA THR A 24 1.28 1.21 0.97
C THR A 24 1.38 0.65 -0.45
N PRO A 25 0.26 0.45 -1.16
CA PRO A 25 0.28 -0.06 -2.54
C PRO A 25 0.88 0.94 -3.54
N TYR A 26 0.91 0.55 -4.81
CA TYR A 26 1.26 1.38 -5.96
C TYR A 26 0.17 2.45 -6.24
N ILE A 27 0.00 3.36 -5.27
CA ILE A 27 -1.14 4.30 -5.16
C ILE A 27 -1.22 5.31 -6.30
N GLY A 28 -0.12 5.59 -7.01
CA GLY A 28 -0.11 6.55 -8.10
C GLY A 28 -1.05 6.17 -9.25
N CYS A 29 -1.42 4.89 -9.36
CA CYS A 29 -2.33 4.40 -10.39
C CYS A 29 -3.81 4.36 -9.95
N PHE A 30 -4.12 4.76 -8.71
CA PHE A 30 -5.50 4.75 -8.23
C PHE A 30 -6.34 5.78 -9.00
N PRO A 31 -7.65 5.56 -9.19
CA PRO A 31 -8.49 6.48 -9.97
C PRO A 31 -8.36 7.94 -9.54
N LEU A 32 -8.39 8.22 -8.24
CA LEU A 32 -8.21 9.57 -7.69
C LEU A 32 -6.84 10.17 -8.03
N ALA A 33 -5.76 9.38 -7.88
CA ALA A 33 -4.42 9.83 -8.23
C ALA A 33 -4.30 10.18 -9.72
N ARG A 34 -4.92 9.40 -10.60
CA ARG A 34 -4.92 9.65 -12.05
C ARG A 34 -5.73 10.90 -12.40
N THR A 35 -6.93 11.05 -11.83
CA THR A 35 -7.79 12.21 -12.05
C THR A 35 -7.11 13.51 -11.64
N PHE A 36 -6.44 13.54 -10.49
CA PHE A 36 -5.90 14.79 -9.93
C PHE A 36 -4.42 15.05 -10.23
N LEU A 37 -3.60 14.02 -10.47
CA LEU A 37 -2.13 14.14 -10.49
C LEU A 37 -1.42 13.44 -11.66
N GLY A 38 -2.11 12.60 -12.44
CA GLY A 38 -1.51 11.85 -13.55
C GLY A 38 -1.90 12.35 -14.94
N GLY A 39 -2.99 13.12 -15.06
CA GLY A 39 -3.70 13.19 -16.34
C GLY A 39 -4.38 11.84 -16.63
N LEU A 40 -5.37 11.83 -17.52
CA LEU A 40 -6.30 10.71 -17.73
C LEU A 40 -5.67 9.31 -17.90
N ILE A 41 -4.37 9.20 -18.22
CA ILE A 41 -3.75 7.95 -18.67
C ILE A 41 -2.60 7.48 -17.76
N THR A 42 -1.78 8.36 -17.17
CA THR A 42 -0.56 7.93 -16.47
C THR A 42 -0.73 7.85 -14.95
N CYS A 43 0.09 7.01 -14.32
CA CYS A 43 0.17 6.94 -12.87
C CYS A 43 1.03 8.09 -12.32
N SER A 44 0.72 8.55 -11.11
CA SER A 44 1.53 9.57 -10.44
C SER A 44 2.83 8.98 -9.87
N ASP A 45 3.97 9.29 -10.49
CA ASP A 45 5.29 8.88 -10.00
C ASP A 45 5.63 9.48 -8.64
N MET A 46 5.19 10.73 -8.40
CA MET A 46 5.35 11.39 -7.11
C MET A 46 4.72 10.56 -6.00
N LEU A 47 3.45 10.16 -6.14
CA LEU A 47 2.77 9.36 -5.13
C LEU A 47 3.41 7.98 -4.94
N ASN A 48 3.85 7.34 -6.03
CA ASN A 48 4.53 6.06 -5.95
C ASN A 48 5.88 6.15 -5.23
N LYS A 49 6.63 7.25 -5.43
CA LYS A 49 7.89 7.52 -4.73
C LYS A 49 7.68 7.78 -3.23
N GLU A 50 6.63 8.51 -2.88
CA GLU A 50 6.24 8.73 -1.48
C GLU A 50 5.80 7.42 -0.81
N ALA A 51 5.02 6.58 -1.52
CA ALA A 51 4.64 5.26 -1.02
C ALA A 51 5.86 4.36 -0.77
N GLU A 52 6.83 4.33 -1.67
CA GLU A 52 8.06 3.56 -1.49
C GLU A 52 8.88 4.06 -0.29
N THR A 53 9.02 5.38 -0.14
CA THR A 53 9.70 6.01 1.01
C THR A 53 9.02 5.63 2.31
N PHE A 54 7.69 5.74 2.37
CA PHE A 54 6.91 5.34 3.53
C PHE A 54 7.10 3.85 3.86
N ASN A 55 7.09 2.98 2.84
CA ASN A 55 7.25 1.53 3.03
C ASN A 55 8.64 1.14 3.56
N LYS A 56 9.69 1.81 3.09
CA LYS A 56 11.06 1.63 3.61
C LYS A 56 11.12 1.97 5.10
N MET A 57 10.55 3.10 5.48
CA MET A 57 10.49 3.52 6.89
C MET A 57 9.61 2.58 7.72
N LEU A 58 8.45 2.17 7.21
CA LEU A 58 7.55 1.25 7.89
C LEU A 58 8.25 -0.08 8.19
N LYS A 59 8.92 -0.67 7.19
CA LYS A 59 9.67 -1.92 7.35
C LYS A 59 10.71 -1.80 8.47
N SER A 60 11.51 -0.75 8.48
CA SER A 60 12.50 -0.49 9.53
C SER A 60 11.85 -0.35 10.91
N GLN A 61 10.69 0.30 11.00
CA GLN A 61 9.96 0.42 12.27
C GLN A 61 9.37 -0.91 12.75
N LEU A 62 8.92 -1.77 11.84
CA LEU A 62 8.46 -3.12 12.19
C LEU A 62 9.60 -3.98 12.75
N GLU A 63 10.80 -3.88 12.16
CA GLU A 63 12.00 -4.55 12.66
C GLU A 63 12.37 -4.06 14.08
N TYR A 64 12.24 -2.75 14.33
CA TYR A 64 12.43 -2.19 15.67
C TYR A 64 11.34 -2.63 16.67
N LEU A 65 10.08 -2.68 16.25
CA LEU A 65 8.98 -3.16 17.11
C LEU A 65 9.15 -4.64 17.45
N GLN A 66 9.58 -5.45 16.48
CA GLN A 66 9.84 -6.86 16.64
C GLN A 66 10.90 -7.13 17.73
N SER A 67 11.95 -6.31 17.81
CA SER A 67 12.97 -6.42 18.87
C SER A 67 12.50 -5.85 20.22
N SER A 68 11.57 -4.89 20.21
CA SER A 68 11.11 -4.18 21.42
C SER A 68 9.90 -4.83 22.10
N LEU A 69 9.15 -5.69 21.39
CA LEU A 69 7.92 -6.32 21.87
C LEU A 69 8.11 -7.85 21.94
N PRO A 70 8.46 -8.40 23.12
CA PRO A 70 8.73 -9.83 23.26
C PRO A 70 7.57 -10.69 22.78
N GLN A 71 7.89 -11.85 22.19
CA GLN A 71 6.92 -12.83 21.68
C GLN A 71 5.96 -12.28 20.60
N SER A 72 6.23 -11.10 20.04
CA SER A 72 5.50 -10.60 18.88
C SER A 72 6.07 -11.17 17.58
N THR A 73 5.33 -11.06 16.49
CA THR A 73 5.75 -11.37 15.13
C THR A 73 5.05 -10.38 14.20
N PHE A 74 5.81 -9.50 13.56
CA PHE A 74 5.33 -8.58 12.55
C PHE A 74 5.70 -9.11 11.16
N CYS A 75 4.70 -9.50 10.38
CA CYS A 75 4.90 -9.97 9.01
C CYS A 75 4.61 -8.82 8.04
N TYR A 76 5.64 -8.31 7.38
CA TYR A 76 5.49 -7.28 6.35
C TYR A 76 5.10 -7.91 5.02
N VAL A 77 4.03 -7.40 4.40
CA VAL A 77 3.62 -7.77 3.04
C VAL A 77 3.99 -6.65 2.09
N ASP A 78 4.78 -6.99 1.07
CA ASP A 78 5.17 -6.08 0.00
C ASP A 78 4.03 -5.83 -0.98
N TYR A 79 3.00 -5.16 -0.49
CA TYR A 79 1.81 -4.86 -1.27
C TYR A 79 2.08 -3.87 -2.39
N PHE A 80 3.15 -3.06 -2.28
CA PHE A 80 3.58 -2.17 -3.33
C PHE A 80 3.91 -2.92 -4.62
N ASN A 81 4.77 -3.94 -4.54
CA ASN A 81 5.14 -4.72 -5.72
C ASN A 81 4.01 -5.63 -6.20
N ILE A 82 3.23 -6.23 -5.28
CA ILE A 82 2.05 -7.03 -5.65
C ILE A 82 1.06 -6.17 -6.46
N SER A 83 0.71 -4.98 -5.97
CA SER A 83 -0.24 -4.10 -6.65
C SER A 83 0.31 -3.55 -7.96
N ARG A 84 1.60 -3.18 -8.02
CA ARG A 84 2.26 -2.76 -9.27
C ARG A 84 2.15 -3.86 -10.33
N GLU A 85 2.47 -5.10 -9.96
CA GLU A 85 2.45 -6.25 -10.86
C GLU A 85 1.05 -6.52 -11.40
N LEU A 86 0.04 -6.52 -10.53
CA LEU A 86 -1.36 -6.68 -10.92
C LEU A 86 -1.85 -5.56 -11.85
N ILE A 87 -1.36 -4.33 -11.70
CA ILE A 87 -1.77 -3.20 -12.54
C ILE A 87 -1.08 -3.25 -13.90
N VAL A 88 0.25 -3.48 -13.91
CA VAL A 88 1.05 -3.46 -15.14
C VAL A 88 0.75 -4.70 -15.99
N ASN A 89 0.74 -5.88 -15.37
CA ASN A 89 0.55 -7.17 -16.05
C ASN A 89 -0.88 -7.72 -15.90
N HIS A 90 -1.86 -6.84 -15.67
CA HIS A 90 -3.28 -7.15 -15.43
C HIS A 90 -3.87 -8.25 -16.35
N LEU A 91 -3.55 -8.25 -17.65
CA LEU A 91 -4.03 -9.26 -18.60
C LEU A 91 -3.53 -10.68 -18.29
N GLN A 92 -2.31 -10.82 -17.75
CA GLN A 92 -1.77 -12.13 -17.36
C GLN A 92 -2.54 -12.74 -16.18
N TYR A 93 -3.16 -11.88 -15.37
CA TYR A 93 -4.00 -12.26 -14.23
C TYR A 93 -5.50 -12.28 -14.59
N GLY A 94 -5.86 -12.19 -15.87
CA GLY A 94 -7.25 -12.20 -16.33
C GLY A 94 -8.06 -10.95 -15.96
N MET A 95 -7.38 -9.87 -15.53
CA MET A 95 -8.02 -8.59 -15.26
C MET A 95 -8.12 -7.80 -16.55
N HIS A 96 -9.33 -7.33 -16.88
CA HIS A 96 -9.58 -6.48 -18.03
C HIS A 96 -10.00 -5.08 -17.55
N TYR A 97 -9.53 -4.03 -18.23
CA TYR A 97 -10.03 -2.68 -17.97
C TYR A 97 -11.53 -2.61 -18.25
N ILE A 98 -12.32 -2.22 -17.25
CA ILE A 98 -13.72 -1.82 -17.48
C ILE A 98 -13.70 -0.38 -17.98
N GLN A 99 -13.39 -0.18 -19.27
CA GLN A 99 -13.37 1.15 -19.89
C GLN A 99 -14.76 1.81 -19.94
N TYR A 100 -15.83 1.01 -19.80
CA TYR A 100 -17.21 1.44 -20.02
C TYR A 100 -17.87 2.24 -18.88
N TYR A 101 -17.31 2.28 -17.66
CA TYR A 101 -17.96 2.98 -16.54
C TYR A 101 -17.54 4.45 -16.37
N PHE A 102 -16.47 4.90 -17.03
CA PHE A 102 -16.01 6.30 -16.94
C PHE A 102 -16.40 7.16 -18.15
N SER A 103 -16.90 6.57 -19.24
CA SER A 103 -17.43 7.34 -20.38
C SER A 103 -18.83 7.91 -20.14
N THR A 104 -19.55 7.46 -19.10
CA THR A 104 -20.91 7.92 -18.77
C THR A 104 -20.97 8.97 -17.65
N TRP A 105 -19.85 9.26 -16.98
CA TRP A 105 -19.76 10.39 -16.04
C TRP A 105 -18.96 11.53 -16.68
N LYS A 106 -19.52 12.08 -17.77
CA LYS A 106 -19.31 13.49 -18.09
C LYS A 106 -20.17 14.28 -17.10
N LEU A 107 -19.54 14.93 -16.13
CA LEU A 107 -20.09 16.17 -15.58
C LEU A 107 -19.82 17.29 -16.58
#